data_AF-A0A838HKZ6-F1
#
_entry.id   AF-A0A838HKZ6-F1
#
_cell.length_a   1.000
_cell.length_b   1.000
_cell.length_c   1.000
_cell.angle_alpha   90.00
_cell.angle_beta   90.00
_cell.angle_gamma   90.00
#
_symmetry.space_group_name_H-M   'P 1'
#
loop_
_entity.id
_entity.type
_entity.pdbx_description
1 polymer ?
#
loop_
_entity_poly.entity_id
_entity_poly.type
_entity_poly.pdbx_seq_one_letter_code
_entity_poly.pdbx_strand_id
1 'polypeptide(L)'
;MTVLRTALPKLLFESVLIVFSILLALSVSECSERSNRQERAEVALDNIRAEIASNAASLRRIVPYHQQMLARLDLLLADSASVLRSQGVIGTISRIAPEGLQPPTLGSTAWGIATTTDAISRIDYAQVYVLSRLYQIQHMGVETTVPRLSELLLARETFQTEQDPLPSLRLLQLILNELVTQEQFLLQRYTEVLGAND
;
A
#
# COMPACT_ATOMS: atom_id res chain seq x y z
N MET A 1 16.72 35.54 67.59
CA MET A 1 15.86 34.53 66.91
C MET A 1 14.72 35.15 66.08
N THR A 2 14.64 36.48 65.93
CA THR A 2 13.54 37.17 65.21
C THR A 2 13.76 37.31 63.70
N VAL A 3 15.02 37.37 63.24
CA VAL A 3 15.39 37.52 61.82
C VAL A 3 15.09 36.25 61.00
N LEU A 4 15.11 35.07 61.63
CA LEU A 4 14.80 33.81 60.95
C LEU A 4 13.30 33.67 60.61
N ARG A 5 12.42 34.28 61.41
CA ARG A 5 10.96 34.14 61.30
C ARG A 5 10.36 34.88 60.10
N THR A 6 11.02 35.95 59.65
CA THR A 6 10.63 36.76 58.47
C THR A 6 11.31 36.28 57.18
N ALA A 7 12.44 35.60 57.27
CA ALA A 7 13.14 35.05 56.11
C ALA A 7 12.50 33.76 55.56
N LEU A 8 11.93 32.92 56.43
CA LEU A 8 11.27 31.67 56.06
C LEU A 8 10.12 31.82 55.03
N PRO A 9 9.13 32.73 55.24
CA PRO A 9 8.03 32.91 54.28
C PRO A 9 8.51 33.47 52.95
N LYS A 10 9.57 34.29 52.95
CA LYS A 10 10.19 34.81 51.73
C LYS A 10 10.84 33.68 50.92
N LEU A 11 11.65 32.83 51.57
CA LEU A 11 12.30 31.68 50.93
C LEU A 11 11.28 30.64 50.41
N LEU A 12 10.19 30.41 51.14
CA LEU A 12 9.10 29.53 50.69
C LEU A 12 8.39 30.10 49.46
N PHE A 13 8.06 31.40 49.48
CA PHE A 13 7.42 32.05 48.34
C PHE A 13 8.32 32.02 47.10
N GLU A 14 9.62 32.29 47.26
CA GLU A 14 10.61 32.26 46.19
C GLU A 14 10.76 30.85 45.60
N SER A 15 10.76 29.81 46.45
CA SER A 15 10.78 28.41 46.02
C SER A 15 9.52 28.01 45.25
N VAL A 16 8.33 28.41 45.73
CA VAL A 16 7.06 28.17 45.03
C VAL A 16 7.04 28.86 43.67
N LEU A 17 7.58 30.07 43.57
CA LEU A 17 7.62 30.85 42.34
C LEU A 17 8.57 30.25 41.30
N ILE A 18 9.69 29.68 41.74
CA ILE A 18 10.60 28.90 40.88
C ILE A 18 9.88 27.65 40.35
N VAL A 19 9.24 26.86 41.22
CA VAL A 19 8.49 25.66 40.80
C VAL A 19 7.37 26.03 39.83
N PHE A 20 6.62 27.09 40.11
CA PHE A 20 5.56 27.58 39.22
C PHE A 20 6.08 28.00 37.85
N SER A 21 7.23 28.69 37.80
CA SER A 21 7.86 29.11 36.53
C SER A 21 8.29 27.91 35.68
N ILE A 22 8.83 26.87 36.32
CA ILE A 22 9.21 25.63 35.63
C ILE A 22 7.96 24.91 35.09
N LEU A 23 6.90 24.79 35.89
CA LEU A 23 5.63 24.17 35.46
C LEU A 23 4.97 24.94 34.30
N LEU A 24 5.06 26.27 34.32
CA LEU A 24 4.56 27.12 33.24
C LEU A 24 5.35 26.90 31.94
N ALA A 25 6.68 26.86 32.01
CA ALA A 25 7.55 26.60 30.87
C ALA A 25 7.32 25.21 30.25
N LEU A 26 7.10 24.20 31.10
CA LEU A 26 6.72 22.85 30.66
C LEU A 26 5.34 22.84 29.98
N SER A 27 4.35 23.55 30.55
CA SER A 27 3.00 23.64 29.96
C SER A 27 2.98 24.33 28.60
N VAL A 28 3.74 25.43 28.44
CA VAL A 28 3.85 26.14 27.16
C VAL A 28 4.53 25.25 26.11
N SER A 29 5.60 24.55 26.50
CA SER A 29 6.30 23.60 25.64
C SER A 29 5.37 22.47 25.18
N GLU A 30 4.59 21.88 26.09
CA GLU A 30 3.61 20.85 25.74
C GLU A 30 2.54 21.36 24.76
N CYS A 31 2.05 22.59 24.93
CA CYS A 31 1.04 23.16 24.05
C CYS A 31 1.58 23.33 22.62
N SER A 32 2.79 23.89 22.49
CA SER A 32 3.49 24.04 21.20
C SER A 32 3.74 22.69 20.53
N GLU A 33 4.23 21.71 21.30
CA GLU A 33 4.47 20.36 20.78
C GLU A 33 3.18 19.64 20.37
N ARG A 34 2.05 19.87 21.04
CA ARG A 34 0.76 19.29 20.64
C ARG A 34 0.31 19.85 19.29
N SER A 35 0.45 21.15 19.07
CA SER A 35 0.12 21.79 17.78
C SER A 35 0.97 21.23 16.64
N ASN A 36 2.29 21.17 16.82
CA ASN A 36 3.20 20.63 15.81
C ASN A 36 2.95 19.13 15.53
N ARG A 37 2.49 18.37 16.53
CA ARG A 37 2.15 16.96 16.35
C ARG A 37 0.87 16.74 15.55
N GLN A 38 -0.12 17.60 15.72
CA GLN A 38 -1.37 17.56 14.94
C GLN A 38 -1.10 17.85 13.47
N GLU A 39 -0.32 18.90 13.17
CA GLU A 39 0.07 19.26 11.80
C GLU A 39 0.80 18.10 11.10
N ARG A 40 1.69 17.40 11.80
CA ARG A 40 2.39 16.22 11.25
C ARG A 40 1.44 15.08 10.91
N ALA A 41 0.39 14.88 11.70
CA ALA A 41 -0.61 13.84 11.43
C ALA A 41 -1.44 14.17 10.18
N GLU A 42 -1.82 15.43 10.01
CA GLU A 42 -2.53 15.92 8.82
C GLU A 42 -1.67 15.79 7.56
N VAL A 43 -0.41 16.23 7.63
CA VAL A 43 0.55 16.06 6.52
C VAL A 43 0.76 14.57 6.19
N ALA A 44 0.81 13.69 7.19
CA ALA A 44 0.92 12.25 6.96
C ALA A 44 -0.31 11.69 6.23
N LEU A 45 -1.52 12.10 6.64
CA LEU A 45 -2.77 11.69 5.97
C LEU A 45 -2.84 12.19 4.53
N ASP A 46 -2.44 13.43 4.26
CA ASP A 46 -2.44 13.97 2.90
C ASP A 46 -1.46 13.25 1.98
N ASN A 47 -0.27 12.92 2.49
CA ASN A 47 0.69 12.11 1.76
C ASN A 47 0.17 10.68 1.49
N ILE A 48 -0.51 10.06 2.46
CA ILE A 48 -1.13 8.75 2.29
C ILE A 48 -2.25 8.82 1.23
N ARG A 49 -3.10 9.86 1.27
CA ARG A 49 -4.14 10.07 0.26
C ARG A 49 -3.56 10.24 -1.14
N ALA A 50 -2.49 11.03 -1.27
CA ALA A 50 -1.79 11.22 -2.54
C ALA A 50 -1.20 9.90 -3.07
N GLU A 51 -0.61 9.07 -2.19
CA GLU A 51 -0.11 7.74 -2.55
C GLU A 51 -1.24 6.81 -3.02
N ILE A 52 -2.36 6.75 -2.28
CA ILE A 52 -3.54 5.96 -2.66
C ILE A 52 -4.10 6.41 -4.01
N ALA A 53 -4.18 7.73 -4.26
CA ALA A 53 -4.64 8.27 -5.54
C ALA A 53 -3.71 7.88 -6.70
N SER A 54 -2.39 7.94 -6.49
CA SER A 54 -1.37 7.52 -7.45
C SER A 54 -1.48 6.02 -7.76
N ASN A 55 -1.59 5.18 -6.73
CA ASN A 55 -1.76 3.74 -6.86
C ASN A 55 -3.05 3.39 -7.62
N ALA A 56 -4.16 4.05 -7.30
CA ALA A 56 -5.42 3.87 -8.01
C ALA A 56 -5.32 4.26 -9.49
N ALA A 57 -4.64 5.36 -9.81
CA ALA A 57 -4.40 5.77 -11.20
C ALA A 57 -3.55 4.73 -11.96
N SER A 58 -2.54 4.17 -11.32
CA SER A 58 -1.72 3.08 -11.85
C SER A 58 -2.57 1.84 -12.19
N LEU A 59 -3.43 1.39 -11.26
CA LEU A 59 -4.33 0.26 -11.49
C LEU A 59 -5.36 0.53 -12.59
N ARG A 60 -5.96 1.73 -12.64
CA ARG A 60 -6.92 2.09 -13.71
C ARG A 60 -6.32 1.96 -15.11
N ARG A 61 -5.01 2.19 -15.24
CA ARG A 61 -4.29 2.04 -16.50
C ARG A 61 -4.00 0.58 -16.83
N ILE A 62 -3.63 -0.23 -15.83
CA ILE A 62 -3.09 -1.59 -16.04
C ILE A 62 -4.17 -2.68 -16.04
N VAL A 63 -5.21 -2.56 -15.22
CA VAL A 63 -6.30 -3.55 -15.14
C VAL A 63 -6.90 -3.89 -16.52
N PRO A 64 -7.25 -2.90 -17.37
CA PRO A 64 -7.80 -3.20 -18.70
C PRO A 64 -6.84 -4.00 -19.59
N TYR A 65 -5.54 -3.81 -19.43
CA TYR A 65 -4.53 -4.56 -20.17
C TYR A 65 -4.48 -6.03 -19.72
N HIS A 66 -4.42 -6.29 -18.41
CA HIS A 66 -4.43 -7.67 -17.89
C HIS A 66 -5.75 -8.40 -18.19
N GLN A 67 -6.89 -7.71 -18.20
CA GLN A 67 -8.16 -8.27 -18.65
C GLN A 67 -8.10 -8.69 -20.13
N GLN A 68 -7.50 -7.87 -20.99
CA GLN A 68 -7.31 -8.24 -22.40
C GLN A 68 -6.35 -9.42 -22.56
N MET A 69 -5.28 -9.48 -21.77
CA MET A 69 -4.38 -10.64 -21.75
C MET A 69 -5.14 -11.93 -21.40
N LEU A 70 -5.98 -11.88 -20.37
CA LEU A 70 -6.81 -13.01 -19.95
C LEU A 70 -7.79 -13.41 -21.05
N ALA A 71 -8.50 -12.46 -21.64
CA ALA A 71 -9.44 -12.73 -22.73
C ALA A 71 -8.75 -13.36 -23.96
N ARG A 72 -7.53 -12.92 -24.31
CA ARG A 72 -6.74 -13.53 -25.39
C ARG A 72 -6.34 -14.97 -25.05
N LEU A 73 -5.96 -15.22 -23.79
CA LEU A 73 -5.63 -16.56 -23.32
C LEU A 73 -6.85 -17.49 -23.33
N ASP A 74 -8.02 -16.98 -22.93
CA ASP A 74 -9.29 -17.72 -22.97
C ASP A 74 -9.64 -18.14 -24.41
N LEU A 75 -9.53 -17.22 -25.36
CA LEU A 75 -9.75 -17.49 -26.78
C LEU A 75 -8.77 -18.55 -27.32
N LEU A 76 -7.50 -18.47 -26.93
CA LEU A 76 -6.47 -19.44 -27.33
C LEU A 76 -6.71 -20.83 -26.76
N LEU A 77 -7.20 -20.92 -25.52
CA LEU A 77 -7.53 -22.19 -24.87
C LEU A 77 -8.85 -22.79 -25.38
N ALA A 78 -9.74 -21.96 -25.93
CA ALA A 78 -10.97 -22.39 -26.60
C ALA A 78 -10.69 -22.88 -28.03
N ASP A 79 -9.68 -22.32 -28.70
CA ASP A 79 -9.23 -22.75 -30.01
C ASP A 79 -8.45 -24.07 -29.91
N SER A 80 -8.59 -24.95 -30.91
CA SER A 80 -8.19 -26.36 -30.78
C SER A 80 -6.70 -26.56 -30.44
N ALA A 81 -6.40 -27.59 -29.63
CA ALA A 81 -5.04 -27.93 -29.16
C ALA A 81 -4.00 -28.17 -30.28
N SER A 82 -4.41 -28.25 -31.54
CA SER A 82 -3.51 -28.33 -32.69
C SER A 82 -2.80 -26.98 -32.97
N VAL A 83 -3.49 -25.84 -32.81
CA VAL A 83 -2.90 -24.50 -33.02
C VAL A 83 -1.86 -24.19 -31.96
N LEU A 84 -2.15 -24.51 -30.70
CA LEU A 84 -1.24 -24.34 -29.57
C LEU A 84 0.05 -25.17 -29.71
N ARG A 85 -0.06 -26.40 -30.23
CA ARG A 85 1.10 -27.26 -30.51
C ARG A 85 1.99 -26.75 -31.64
N SER A 86 1.43 -25.98 -32.59
CA SER A 86 2.19 -25.48 -33.75
C SER A 86 3.02 -24.22 -33.48
N GLN A 87 2.64 -23.38 -32.50
CA GLN A 87 3.28 -22.09 -32.23
C GLN A 87 4.27 -22.13 -31.05
N GLY A 88 4.22 -23.19 -30.24
CA GLY A 88 4.99 -23.28 -29.01
C GLY A 88 4.56 -22.24 -27.97
N VAL A 89 5.13 -22.34 -26.77
CA VAL A 89 4.69 -21.50 -25.65
C VAL A 89 5.15 -20.05 -25.78
N ILE A 90 6.37 -19.81 -26.26
CA ILE A 90 6.90 -18.45 -26.44
C ILE A 90 6.04 -17.66 -27.42
N GLY A 91 5.68 -18.25 -28.56
CA GLY A 91 4.78 -17.61 -29.52
C GLY A 91 3.39 -17.33 -28.94
N THR A 92 2.90 -18.22 -28.07
CA THR A 92 1.64 -18.05 -27.33
C THR A 92 1.73 -16.87 -26.36
N ILE A 93 2.80 -16.76 -25.57
CA ILE A 93 3.04 -15.67 -24.61
C ILE A 93 3.12 -14.31 -25.33
N SER A 94 3.85 -14.23 -26.45
CA SER A 94 3.95 -12.99 -27.22
C SER A 94 2.62 -12.52 -27.82
N ARG A 95 1.68 -13.44 -28.09
CA ARG A 95 0.34 -13.09 -28.58
C ARG A 95 -0.59 -12.60 -27.47
N ILE A 96 -0.51 -13.19 -26.27
CA ILE A 96 -1.35 -12.75 -25.14
C ILE A 96 -0.82 -11.44 -24.55
N ALA A 97 0.50 -11.30 -24.40
CA ALA A 97 1.18 -10.22 -23.69
C ALA A 97 2.20 -9.48 -24.60
N PRO A 98 1.74 -8.75 -25.63
CA PRO A 98 2.63 -8.09 -26.59
C PRO A 98 3.50 -7.00 -25.96
N GLU A 99 3.05 -6.38 -24.87
CA GLU A 99 3.79 -5.36 -24.12
C GLU A 99 4.49 -5.94 -22.88
N GLY A 100 4.54 -7.28 -22.77
CA GLY A 100 5.00 -7.98 -21.57
C GLY A 100 3.96 -7.97 -20.44
N LEU A 101 4.39 -8.27 -19.21
CA LEU A 101 3.47 -8.36 -18.08
C LEU A 101 2.96 -7.00 -17.59
N GLN A 102 3.73 -5.91 -17.69
CA GLN A 102 3.31 -4.56 -17.24
C GLN A 102 2.78 -4.50 -15.78
N PRO A 103 3.63 -4.75 -14.76
CA PRO A 103 3.18 -4.70 -13.37
C PRO A 103 2.73 -3.29 -12.97
N PRO A 104 1.66 -3.15 -12.15
CA PRO A 104 1.25 -1.86 -11.66
C PRO A 104 2.30 -1.28 -10.71
N THR A 105 2.57 0.02 -10.83
CA THR A 105 3.38 0.75 -9.86
C THR A 105 2.54 1.02 -8.63
N LEU A 106 2.81 0.32 -7.54
CA LEU A 106 2.15 0.48 -6.24
C LEU A 106 3.17 0.93 -5.20
N GLY A 107 2.86 2.02 -4.48
CA GLY A 107 3.65 2.55 -3.39
C GLY A 107 3.06 2.21 -2.02
N SER A 108 3.93 2.17 -1.01
CA SER A 108 3.57 2.04 0.42
C SER A 108 4.47 2.90 1.31
N THR A 109 5.17 3.87 0.71
CA THR A 109 6.19 4.68 1.37
C THR A 109 5.55 5.69 2.32
N ALA A 110 4.49 6.39 1.91
CA ALA A 110 3.80 7.34 2.77
C ALA A 110 3.23 6.64 4.01
N TRP A 111 2.64 5.46 3.82
CA TRP A 111 2.17 4.61 4.90
C TRP A 111 3.29 4.11 5.81
N GLY A 112 4.40 3.62 5.23
CA GLY A 112 5.58 3.18 5.97
C GLY A 112 6.21 4.29 6.82
N ILE A 113 6.31 5.50 6.29
CA ILE A 113 6.81 6.67 7.02
C ILE A 113 5.83 7.05 8.15
N ALA A 114 4.53 7.08 7.87
CA ALA A 114 3.54 7.41 8.90
C ALA A 114 3.58 6.42 10.08
N THR A 115 3.63 5.13 9.80
CA THR A 115 3.67 4.05 10.82
C THR A 115 4.97 4.00 11.63
N THR A 116 6.07 4.52 11.10
CA THR A 116 7.37 4.58 11.80
C THR A 116 7.59 5.89 12.56
N THR A 117 6.68 6.86 12.40
CA THR A 117 6.74 8.17 13.06
C THR A 117 5.63 8.31 14.10
N ASP A 118 5.73 9.33 14.98
CA ASP A 118 4.65 9.65 15.95
C ASP A 118 3.38 10.19 15.27
N ALA A 119 3.38 10.39 13.93
CA ALA A 119 2.23 10.89 13.21
C ALA A 119 1.03 9.93 13.30
N ILE A 120 1.28 8.61 13.26
CA ILE A 120 0.22 7.60 13.32
C ILE A 120 -0.52 7.59 14.66
N SER A 121 0.13 7.99 15.76
CA SER A 121 -0.45 7.96 17.12
C SER A 121 -1.57 8.99 17.34
N ARG A 122 -1.67 9.95 16.42
CA ARG A 122 -2.65 11.05 16.45
C ARG A 122 -3.76 10.91 15.41
N ILE A 123 -3.64 9.95 14.51
CA ILE A 123 -4.70 9.62 13.55
C ILE A 123 -5.76 8.79 14.28
N ASP A 124 -7.04 9.04 13.97
CA ASP A 124 -8.14 8.27 14.53
C ASP A 124 -7.97 6.76 14.28
N TYR A 125 -8.25 5.95 15.30
CA TYR A 125 -8.06 4.52 15.24
C TYR A 125 -8.82 3.87 14.07
N ALA A 126 -10.05 4.31 13.77
CA ALA A 126 -10.81 3.74 12.67
C ALA A 126 -10.15 4.04 11.31
N GLN A 127 -9.58 5.24 11.14
CA GLN A 127 -8.81 5.58 9.95
C GLN A 127 -7.54 4.73 9.83
N VAL A 128 -6.77 4.59 10.92
CA VAL A 128 -5.58 3.72 10.95
C VAL A 128 -5.94 2.27 10.60
N TYR A 129 -7.06 1.76 11.12
CA TYR A 129 -7.53 0.42 10.84
C TYR A 129 -7.86 0.20 9.36
N VAL A 130 -8.60 1.14 8.75
CA VAL A 130 -8.96 1.10 7.34
C VAL A 130 -7.71 1.14 6.45
N LEU A 131 -6.78 2.05 6.74
CA LEU A 131 -5.52 2.17 6.01
C LEU A 131 -4.65 0.92 6.17
N SER A 132 -4.49 0.40 7.39
CA SER A 132 -3.73 -0.83 7.64
C SER A 132 -4.28 -2.01 6.83
N ARG A 133 -5.61 -2.18 6.84
CA ARG A 133 -6.27 -3.23 6.06
C ARG A 133 -6.06 -3.04 4.56
N LEU A 134 -6.16 -1.82 4.06
CA LEU A 134 -5.94 -1.50 2.65
C LEU A 134 -4.53 -1.90 2.18
N TYR A 135 -3.50 -1.47 2.90
CA TYR A 135 -2.11 -1.82 2.57
C TYR A 135 -1.82 -3.31 2.76
N GLN A 136 -2.48 -3.98 3.69
CA GLN A 136 -2.39 -5.43 3.83
C GLN A 136 -2.98 -6.17 2.61
N ILE A 137 -4.12 -5.71 2.08
CA ILE A 137 -4.73 -6.25 0.87
C ILE A 137 -3.80 -6.05 -0.34
N GLN A 138 -3.22 -4.85 -0.48
CA GLN A 138 -2.22 -4.55 -1.52
C GLN A 138 -1.05 -5.54 -1.46
N HIS A 139 -0.49 -5.74 -0.27
CA HIS A 139 0.69 -6.57 -0.07
C HIS A 139 0.42 -8.05 -0.32
N MET A 140 -0.62 -8.61 0.28
CA MET A 140 -0.96 -10.03 0.15
C MET A 140 -1.54 -10.39 -1.22
N GLY A 141 -2.11 -9.42 -1.93
CA GLY A 141 -2.69 -9.60 -3.25
C GLY A 141 -1.68 -9.31 -4.37
N VAL A 142 -1.85 -8.15 -5.01
CA VAL A 142 -1.15 -7.79 -6.25
C VAL A 142 0.37 -7.86 -6.11
N GLU A 143 0.93 -7.33 -5.01
CA GLU A 143 2.39 -7.31 -4.79
C GLU A 143 2.98 -8.72 -4.61
N THR A 144 2.19 -9.70 -4.18
CA THR A 144 2.62 -11.10 -4.05
C THR A 144 2.40 -11.89 -5.35
N THR A 145 1.29 -11.65 -6.05
CA THR A 145 0.91 -12.41 -7.25
C THR A 145 1.75 -12.04 -8.47
N VAL A 146 2.08 -10.76 -8.66
CA VAL A 146 2.84 -10.27 -9.82
C VAL A 146 4.25 -10.91 -9.93
N PRO A 147 5.06 -10.97 -8.85
CA PRO A 147 6.36 -11.65 -8.90
C PRO A 147 6.22 -13.13 -9.23
N ARG A 148 5.25 -13.83 -8.61
CA ARG A 148 4.99 -15.25 -8.88
C ARG A 148 4.62 -15.52 -10.34
N LEU A 149 3.80 -14.64 -10.94
CA LEU A 149 3.46 -14.71 -12.34
C LEU A 149 4.69 -14.50 -13.24
N SER A 150 5.55 -13.54 -12.87
CA SER A 150 6.80 -13.28 -13.59
C SER A 150 7.75 -14.48 -13.53
N GLU A 151 7.90 -15.10 -12.35
CA GLU A 151 8.70 -16.31 -12.16
C GLU A 151 8.21 -17.47 -13.02
N LEU A 152 6.89 -17.69 -13.08
CA LEU A 152 6.30 -18.75 -13.90
C LEU A 152 6.49 -18.51 -15.41
N LEU A 153 6.44 -17.24 -15.85
CA LEU A 153 6.69 -16.89 -17.25
C LEU A 153 8.17 -17.06 -17.64
N LEU A 154 9.09 -16.89 -16.69
CA LEU A 154 10.53 -17.03 -16.91
C LEU A 154 11.06 -18.44 -16.63
N ALA A 155 10.29 -19.27 -15.90
CA ALA A 155 10.69 -20.62 -15.54
C ALA A 155 10.77 -21.52 -16.79
N ARG A 156 12.00 -21.92 -17.12
CA ARG A 156 12.33 -22.77 -18.27
C ARG A 156 11.56 -24.10 -18.26
N GLU A 157 11.36 -24.67 -17.07
CA GLU A 157 10.68 -25.95 -16.83
C GLU A 157 9.18 -25.90 -17.14
N THR A 158 8.55 -24.74 -16.96
CA THR A 158 7.11 -24.53 -17.20
C THR A 158 6.74 -24.72 -18.67
N PHE A 159 7.71 -24.60 -19.58
CA PHE A 159 7.47 -24.58 -21.03
C PHE A 159 8.37 -25.53 -21.84
N GLN A 160 9.19 -26.35 -21.16
CA GLN A 160 10.09 -27.31 -21.79
C GLN A 160 9.42 -28.62 -22.25
N THR A 161 8.20 -28.92 -21.78
CA THR A 161 7.46 -30.08 -22.27
C THR A 161 6.79 -29.73 -23.60
N GLU A 162 7.57 -29.71 -24.69
CA GLU A 162 7.12 -29.40 -26.06
C GLU A 162 5.95 -30.28 -26.56
N GLN A 163 5.59 -31.33 -25.80
CA GLN A 163 4.55 -32.29 -26.16
C GLN A 163 3.12 -31.83 -25.79
N ASP A 164 2.94 -31.06 -24.71
CA ASP A 164 1.61 -30.53 -24.33
C ASP A 164 1.70 -29.23 -23.50
N PRO A 165 1.43 -28.06 -24.11
CA PRO A 165 1.45 -26.77 -23.41
C PRO A 165 0.19 -26.50 -22.57
N LEU A 166 -0.86 -27.32 -22.68
CA LEU A 166 -2.17 -27.03 -22.09
C LEU A 166 -2.15 -26.88 -20.55
N PRO A 167 -1.48 -27.76 -19.77
CA PRO A 167 -1.47 -27.63 -18.31
C PRO A 167 -0.83 -26.32 -17.84
N SER A 168 0.28 -25.93 -18.46
CA SER A 168 0.99 -24.69 -18.14
C SER A 168 0.16 -23.46 -18.50
N LEU A 169 -0.54 -23.48 -19.65
CA LEU A 169 -1.42 -22.38 -20.06
C LEU A 169 -2.67 -22.27 -19.17
N ARG A 170 -3.19 -23.40 -18.66
CA ARG A 170 -4.29 -23.40 -17.67
C ARG A 170 -3.85 -22.85 -16.32
N LEU A 171 -2.64 -23.19 -15.87
CA LEU A 171 -2.07 -22.59 -14.66
C LEU A 171 -1.86 -21.08 -14.83
N LEU A 172 -1.36 -20.65 -15.99
CA LEU A 172 -1.22 -19.24 -16.33
C LEU A 172 -2.57 -18.52 -16.31
N GLN A 173 -3.61 -19.13 -16.90
CA GLN A 173 -4.98 -18.61 -16.88
C GLN A 173 -5.49 -18.40 -15.45
N LEU A 174 -5.29 -19.39 -14.58
CA LEU A 174 -5.72 -19.32 -13.18
C LEU A 174 -5.06 -18.14 -12.46
N ILE A 175 -3.73 -17.99 -12.61
CA ILE A 175 -2.97 -16.95 -11.89
C ILE A 175 -3.24 -15.57 -12.47
N LEU A 176 -3.40 -15.45 -13.78
CA LEU A 176 -3.75 -14.18 -14.42
C LEU A 176 -5.17 -13.74 -14.04
N ASN A 177 -6.12 -14.68 -13.96
CA ASN A 177 -7.46 -14.39 -13.46
C ASN A 177 -7.47 -13.94 -11.99
N GLU A 178 -6.66 -14.59 -11.15
CA GLU A 178 -6.46 -14.17 -9.76
C GLU A 178 -5.90 -12.74 -9.70
N LEU A 179 -4.86 -12.44 -10.49
CA LEU A 179 -4.27 -11.09 -10.55
C LEU A 179 -5.31 -10.04 -10.94
N VAL A 180 -6.05 -10.26 -12.04
CA VAL A 180 -7.10 -9.33 -12.49
C VAL A 180 -8.14 -9.09 -11.40
N THR A 181 -8.58 -10.15 -10.72
CA THR A 181 -9.56 -10.07 -9.64
C THR A 181 -9.01 -9.25 -8.46
N GLN A 182 -7.77 -9.50 -8.05
CA GLN A 182 -7.10 -8.76 -6.98
C GLN A 182 -6.93 -7.28 -7.32
N GLU A 183 -6.52 -6.96 -8.55
CA GLU A 183 -6.33 -5.58 -8.98
C GLU A 183 -7.66 -4.80 -9.03
N GLN A 184 -8.73 -5.42 -9.54
CA GLN A 184 -10.07 -4.83 -9.51
C GLN A 184 -10.56 -4.58 -8.09
N PHE A 185 -10.40 -5.58 -7.21
CA PHE A 185 -10.77 -5.46 -5.82
C PHE A 185 -9.98 -4.35 -5.13
N LEU A 186 -8.66 -4.28 -5.33
CA LEU A 186 -7.81 -3.25 -4.75
C LEU A 186 -8.17 -1.86 -5.28
N LEU A 187 -8.43 -1.72 -6.58
CA LEU A 187 -8.89 -0.46 -7.18
C LEU A 187 -10.23 0.00 -6.59
N GLN A 188 -11.15 -0.93 -6.35
CA GLN A 188 -12.41 -0.63 -5.67
C GLN A 188 -12.14 -0.12 -4.25
N ARG A 189 -11.30 -0.81 -3.47
CA ARG A 189 -10.94 -0.40 -2.11
C ARG A 189 -10.29 0.99 -2.07
N TYR A 190 -9.38 1.29 -2.99
CA TYR A 190 -8.79 2.64 -3.09
C TYR A 190 -9.86 3.70 -3.40
N THR A 191 -10.78 3.40 -4.31
CA THR A 191 -11.84 4.36 -4.69
C THR A 191 -12.81 4.59 -3.53
N GLU A 192 -13.14 3.54 -2.76
CA GLU A 192 -13.92 3.65 -1.52
C GLU A 192 -13.23 4.56 -0.48
N VAL A 193 -11.92 4.38 -0.26
CA VAL A 193 -11.17 5.19 0.71
C VAL A 193 -11.02 6.64 0.27
N LEU A 194 -10.84 6.90 -1.03
CA LEU A 194 -10.78 8.26 -1.58
C LEU A 194 -12.13 8.95 -1.52
N GLY A 195 -13.21 8.27 -1.90
CA GLY A 195 -14.56 8.85 -1.93
C GLY A 195 -15.26 8.95 -0.58
N ALA A 196 -14.78 8.25 0.46
CA ALA A 196 -15.32 8.36 1.82
C ALA A 196 -14.77 9.58 2.60
N ASN A 197 -13.82 10.32 2.03
CA ASN A 197 -13.17 11.48 2.64
C ASN A 197 -13.56 12.84 2.00
N ASP A 198 -14.50 12.83 1.04
CA ASP A 198 -15.17 14.02 0.48
C ASP A 198 -16.52 14.26 1.18
#